data_AF-A0A7V3BPW3-F1
#
_entry.id   AF-A0A7V3BPW3-F1
#
_cell.length_a   1.000
_cell.length_b   1.000
_cell.length_c   1.000
_cell.angle_alpha   90.00
_cell.angle_beta   90.00
_cell.angle_gamma   90.00
#
_symmetry.space_group_name_H-M   'P 1'
#
loop_
_entity.id
_entity.type
_entity.pdbx_description
1 polymer ?
#
loop_
_entity_poly.entity_id
_entity_poly.type
_entity_poly.pdbx_seq_one_letter_code
_entity_poly.pdbx_strand_id
1 'polypeptide(L)'
;MESWQRHGHLAAPQQRHPCSRALLTTFLAGVLAAVVLGPVPPLQAALQRGGPGAEVLIGADDDNLDNSIVHPPGTAADQSLSNTDVLDGGFGNDIIIGLLGSDVLHGNFGHDILIGGTEQGAKPNSDIIYGDAGNDVNIWAPGDGSDAFLGGPGFDAMVFGVIDRDADNVPTLTAPVEGFPHGVPTANVSGSPGFCTIERVEDPAFGYQYLARFFVRSSGALAVTIRLAQVEQVFCTSQEGGQITYADLTQADPQFVVVSSEQVQQLNPIVALIIR
;
A
#
# COMPACT_ATOMS: atom_id res chain seq x y z
N MET A 1 13.46 23.69 -77.84
CA MET A 1 13.22 22.43 -78.57
C MET A 1 11.93 21.86 -78.00
N GLU A 2 10.77 22.42 -78.36
CA GLU A 2 9.92 22.03 -79.53
C GLU A 2 9.56 20.54 -79.47
N SER A 3 8.30 20.12 -79.32
CA SER A 3 7.15 20.32 -80.24
C SER A 3 5.85 19.84 -79.53
N TRP A 4 4.75 20.60 -79.49
CA TRP A 4 3.63 20.77 -80.44
C TRP A 4 2.66 19.57 -80.63
N GLN A 5 1.47 19.71 -79.99
CA GLN A 5 0.06 19.43 -80.36
C GLN A 5 -0.33 18.41 -81.47
N ARG A 6 -1.45 17.68 -81.22
CA ARG A 6 -2.75 17.64 -81.99
C ARG A 6 -3.66 16.50 -81.46
N HIS A 7 -4.88 16.79 -80.98
CA HIS A 7 -6.21 16.77 -81.65
C HIS A 7 -6.77 15.39 -82.05
N GLY A 8 -8.06 15.15 -81.72
CA GLY A 8 -9.00 14.54 -82.67
C GLY A 8 -9.92 13.41 -82.19
N HIS A 9 -11.19 13.77 -81.99
CA HIS A 9 -12.40 12.96 -81.80
C HIS A 9 -12.75 11.95 -82.93
N LEU A 10 -13.49 10.86 -82.58
CA LEU A 10 -14.78 10.36 -83.12
C LEU A 10 -14.91 8.85 -83.48
N ALA A 11 -15.99 8.27 -82.94
CA ALA A 11 -16.97 7.31 -83.50
C ALA A 11 -16.66 5.82 -83.75
N ALA A 12 -17.58 4.98 -83.24
CA ALA A 12 -17.74 3.52 -83.40
C ALA A 12 -18.32 3.12 -84.78
N PRO A 13 -18.43 1.82 -85.19
CA PRO A 13 -19.45 0.89 -84.63
C PRO A 13 -19.16 -0.65 -84.65
N GLN A 14 -19.96 -1.35 -83.84
CA GLN A 14 -20.56 -2.70 -83.99
C GLN A 14 -19.75 -3.90 -84.51
N GLN A 15 -19.66 -4.96 -83.68
CA GLN A 15 -20.13 -6.32 -84.05
C GLN A 15 -20.66 -7.08 -82.83
N ARG A 16 -21.72 -7.88 -83.05
CA ARG A 16 -22.55 -8.60 -82.07
C ARG A 16 -22.03 -10.04 -81.84
N HIS A 17 -22.02 -10.46 -80.56
CA HIS A 17 -22.36 -11.75 -79.90
C HIS A 17 -22.01 -13.12 -80.57
N PRO A 18 -21.96 -14.28 -79.83
CA PRO A 18 -22.22 -14.56 -78.41
C PRO A 18 -21.17 -15.49 -77.74
N CYS A 19 -21.53 -15.97 -76.53
CA CYS A 19 -21.11 -17.24 -75.90
C CYS A 19 -19.94 -17.23 -74.89
N SER A 20 -20.35 -17.19 -73.60
CA SER A 20 -20.11 -18.27 -72.62
C SER A 20 -18.88 -18.22 -71.72
N ARG A 21 -19.19 -18.23 -70.41
CA ARG A 21 -18.41 -18.75 -69.26
C ARG A 21 -17.19 -17.89 -68.85
N ALA A 22 -16.91 -17.59 -67.59
CA ALA A 22 -17.51 -17.93 -66.31
C ALA A 22 -17.13 -16.81 -65.31
N LEU A 23 -18.02 -16.50 -64.38
CA LEU A 23 -17.71 -15.67 -63.22
C LEU A 23 -16.73 -16.43 -62.31
N LEU A 24 -15.55 -15.86 -62.07
CA LEU A 24 -14.76 -16.17 -60.87
C LEU A 24 -14.97 -15.01 -59.88
N THR A 25 -16.01 -15.14 -59.06
CA THR A 25 -16.16 -14.34 -57.84
C THR A 25 -15.24 -14.94 -56.78
N THR A 26 -14.13 -14.27 -56.48
CA THR A 26 -13.31 -14.55 -55.29
C THR A 26 -14.10 -14.11 -54.06
N PHE A 27 -14.69 -15.07 -53.35
CA PHE A 27 -15.20 -14.88 -52.00
C PHE A 27 -14.00 -14.75 -51.04
N LEU A 28 -13.74 -13.55 -50.52
CA LEU A 28 -12.98 -13.41 -49.27
C LEU A 28 -13.89 -13.92 -48.15
N ALA A 29 -13.64 -15.13 -47.66
CA ALA A 29 -14.18 -15.58 -46.38
C ALA A 29 -13.41 -14.87 -45.27
N GLY A 30 -13.89 -13.68 -44.89
CA GLY A 30 -13.45 -13.02 -43.65
C GLY A 30 -13.92 -13.85 -42.47
N VAL A 31 -12.99 -14.55 -41.82
CA VAL A 31 -13.23 -15.16 -40.51
C VAL A 31 -13.34 -14.00 -39.51
N LEU A 32 -14.56 -13.57 -39.21
CA LEU A 32 -14.83 -12.81 -37.99
C LEU A 32 -14.63 -13.76 -36.81
N ALA A 33 -13.44 -13.72 -36.22
CA ALA A 33 -13.25 -14.26 -34.88
C ALA A 33 -14.08 -13.38 -33.94
N ALA A 34 -15.24 -13.88 -33.53
CA ALA A 34 -15.96 -13.30 -32.41
C ALA A 34 -15.08 -13.50 -31.17
N VAL A 35 -14.39 -12.43 -30.77
CA VAL A 35 -13.77 -12.37 -29.44
C VAL A 35 -14.94 -12.40 -28.47
N VAL A 36 -15.19 -13.57 -27.88
CA VAL A 36 -16.07 -13.69 -26.73
C VAL A 36 -15.33 -13.02 -25.59
N LEU A 37 -15.58 -11.73 -25.39
CA LEU A 37 -15.25 -11.06 -24.14
C LEU A 37 -16.11 -11.76 -23.08
N GLY A 38 -15.49 -12.66 -22.32
CA GLY A 38 -16.06 -13.10 -21.06
C GLY A 38 -16.35 -11.87 -20.18
N PRO A 39 -17.23 -11.98 -19.18
CA PRO A 39 -17.44 -10.88 -18.26
C PRO A 39 -16.08 -10.48 -17.68
N VAL A 40 -15.64 -9.27 -18.00
CA VAL A 40 -14.52 -8.63 -17.29
C VAL A 40 -15.04 -8.50 -15.86
N PRO A 41 -14.42 -9.14 -14.85
CA PRO A 41 -14.83 -8.91 -13.48
C PRO A 41 -14.75 -7.39 -13.24
N PRO A 42 -15.70 -6.79 -12.49
CA PRO A 42 -15.56 -5.39 -12.14
C PRO A 42 -14.17 -5.20 -11.52
N LEU A 43 -13.43 -4.17 -11.97
CA LEU A 43 -12.32 -3.63 -11.20
C LEU A 43 -12.92 -3.12 -9.88
N GLN A 44 -13.05 -4.02 -8.92
CA GLN A 44 -13.17 -3.63 -7.53
C GLN A 44 -11.78 -3.11 -7.17
N ALA A 45 -11.71 -2.02 -6.39
CA ALA A 45 -10.47 -1.75 -5.63
C ALA A 45 -10.02 -3.09 -5.05
N ALA A 46 -8.74 -3.44 -5.24
CA ALA A 46 -8.20 -4.78 -5.04
C ALA A 46 -8.25 -5.19 -3.55
N LEU A 47 -9.47 -5.43 -3.06
CA LEU A 47 -9.73 -5.76 -1.68
C LEU A 47 -9.21 -7.17 -1.43
N GLN A 48 -8.09 -7.27 -0.73
CA GLN A 48 -7.59 -8.52 -0.22
C GLN A 48 -8.22 -8.79 1.14
N ARG A 49 -8.93 -9.91 1.25
CA ARG A 49 -9.54 -10.36 2.51
C ARG A 49 -8.85 -11.59 3.04
N GLY A 50 -8.44 -11.51 4.29
CA GLY A 50 -8.06 -12.64 5.10
C GLY A 50 -9.26 -13.47 5.55
N GLY A 51 -8.94 -14.58 6.17
CA GLY A 51 -9.81 -15.64 6.59
C GLY A 51 -10.03 -15.64 8.10
N PRO A 52 -10.28 -16.83 8.69
CA PRO A 52 -10.61 -16.96 10.10
C PRO A 52 -9.40 -17.20 11.03
N GLY A 53 -8.17 -17.15 10.53
CA GLY A 53 -6.97 -17.42 11.33
C GLY A 53 -5.83 -16.48 10.97
N ALA A 54 -4.78 -16.51 11.79
CA ALA A 54 -3.59 -15.66 11.64
C ALA A 54 -2.90 -15.85 10.28
N GLU A 55 -2.88 -14.80 9.48
CA GLU A 55 -2.37 -14.76 8.11
C GLU A 55 -1.36 -13.63 7.90
N VAL A 56 -0.71 -13.65 6.74
CA VAL A 56 0.14 -12.55 6.26
C VAL A 56 -0.47 -12.02 4.98
N LEU A 57 -0.93 -10.77 5.01
CA LEU A 57 -1.48 -10.04 3.88
C LEU A 57 -0.45 -9.00 3.44
N ILE A 58 -0.18 -8.97 2.14
CA ILE A 58 0.78 -8.06 1.52
C ILE A 58 0.09 -7.44 0.33
N GLY A 59 0.13 -6.11 0.23
CA GLY A 59 -0.37 -5.35 -0.92
C GLY A 59 0.24 -5.86 -2.22
N ALA A 60 -0.59 -5.87 -3.26
CA ALA A 60 -0.17 -6.41 -4.54
C ALA A 60 0.65 -5.39 -5.33
N ASP A 61 0.53 -4.09 -5.02
CA ASP A 61 1.10 -2.97 -5.77
C ASP A 61 0.77 -3.05 -7.28
N ASP A 62 -0.28 -3.79 -7.67
CA ASP A 62 -0.48 -4.20 -9.06
C ASP A 62 -1.38 -3.24 -9.85
N ASP A 63 -1.97 -2.22 -9.23
CA ASP A 63 -2.87 -1.26 -9.86
C ASP A 63 -2.15 0.00 -10.39
N ASN A 64 -0.99 -0.25 -11.02
CA ASN A 64 -0.04 0.75 -11.47
C ASN A 64 -0.01 0.94 -13.00
N LEU A 65 0.89 1.79 -13.49
CA LEU A 65 1.02 2.11 -14.91
C LEU A 65 1.47 0.92 -15.79
N ASP A 66 2.10 -0.10 -15.20
CA ASP A 66 2.56 -1.29 -15.91
C ASP A 66 1.46 -2.36 -16.01
N ASN A 67 0.36 -2.23 -15.25
CA ASN A 67 -0.78 -3.12 -15.35
C ASN A 67 -1.65 -2.73 -16.56
N SER A 68 -1.51 -3.47 -17.66
CA SER A 68 -2.29 -3.26 -18.89
C SER A 68 -3.82 -3.43 -18.75
N ILE A 69 -4.31 -4.02 -17.67
CA ILE A 69 -5.75 -4.10 -17.36
C ILE A 69 -6.24 -2.76 -16.81
N VAL A 70 -5.48 -2.16 -15.88
CA VAL A 70 -5.80 -0.88 -15.23
C VAL A 70 -5.42 0.31 -16.12
N HIS A 71 -4.26 0.24 -16.77
CA HIS A 71 -3.75 1.23 -17.73
C HIS A 71 -3.55 0.61 -19.14
N PRO A 72 -4.64 0.48 -19.94
CA PRO A 72 -4.55 -0.10 -21.28
C PRO A 72 -3.64 0.69 -22.23
N PRO A 73 -2.92 0.02 -23.14
CA PRO A 73 -2.06 0.69 -24.12
C PRO A 73 -2.81 1.74 -24.94
N GLY A 74 -2.23 2.94 -25.04
CA GLY A 74 -2.80 4.06 -25.79
C GLY A 74 -3.79 4.93 -25.01
N THR A 75 -4.01 4.64 -23.72
CA THR A 75 -4.78 5.52 -22.83
C THR A 75 -3.94 6.75 -22.46
N ALA A 76 -4.44 7.94 -22.82
CA ALA A 76 -3.72 9.19 -22.55
C ALA A 76 -3.84 9.67 -21.10
N ALA A 77 -4.89 9.23 -20.40
CA ALA A 77 -5.08 9.52 -18.98
C ALA A 77 -4.44 8.42 -18.14
N ASP A 78 -3.78 8.82 -17.05
CA ASP A 78 -3.40 7.87 -16.00
C ASP A 78 -4.68 7.30 -15.38
N GLN A 79 -4.79 5.98 -15.39
CA GLN A 79 -5.91 5.22 -14.82
C GLN A 79 -5.45 4.33 -13.67
N SER A 80 -4.15 4.38 -13.34
CA SER A 80 -3.60 3.69 -12.18
C SER A 80 -4.17 4.30 -10.90
N LEU A 81 -4.22 3.49 -9.85
CA LEU A 81 -4.46 3.97 -8.49
C LEU A 81 -3.14 4.17 -7.73
N SER A 82 -2.00 4.12 -8.45
CA SER A 82 -0.66 4.36 -7.90
C SER A 82 -0.28 3.40 -6.77
N ASN A 83 -0.49 2.09 -6.99
CA ASN A 83 -0.22 1.02 -6.02
C ASN A 83 -1.16 1.01 -4.81
N THR A 84 -2.40 1.52 -4.91
CA THR A 84 -3.25 1.66 -3.71
C THR A 84 -3.96 0.35 -3.38
N ASP A 85 -3.64 -0.25 -2.25
CA ASP A 85 -4.26 -1.47 -1.77
C ASP A 85 -5.32 -1.25 -0.68
N VAL A 86 -6.31 -2.14 -0.62
CA VAL A 86 -7.24 -2.24 0.50
C VAL A 86 -7.12 -3.65 1.08
N LEU A 87 -6.65 -3.74 2.32
CA LEU A 87 -6.35 -4.99 3.00
C LEU A 87 -7.24 -5.15 4.22
N ASP A 88 -7.83 -6.33 4.40
CA ASP A 88 -8.79 -6.67 5.44
C ASP A 88 -8.37 -8.01 6.07
N GLY A 89 -7.81 -7.98 7.28
CA GLY A 89 -7.26 -9.15 7.98
C GLY A 89 -8.30 -10.23 8.30
N GLY A 90 -9.54 -9.82 8.60
CA GLY A 90 -10.61 -10.75 8.94
C GLY A 90 -10.59 -11.16 10.42
N PHE A 91 -10.36 -12.44 10.71
CA PHE A 91 -10.19 -12.89 12.10
C PHE A 91 -8.83 -13.56 12.27
N GLY A 92 -8.22 -13.38 13.43
CA GLY A 92 -6.92 -13.96 13.75
C GLY A 92 -5.93 -12.86 14.05
N ASN A 93 -4.72 -13.24 14.46
CA ASN A 93 -3.65 -12.27 14.67
C ASN A 93 -2.88 -12.12 13.36
N ASP A 94 -3.25 -11.13 12.57
CA ASP A 94 -2.77 -10.98 11.21
C ASP A 94 -1.55 -10.07 11.13
N ILE A 95 -0.79 -10.23 10.06
CA ILE A 95 0.29 -9.33 9.68
C ILE A 95 -0.11 -8.70 8.36
N ILE A 96 -0.34 -7.40 8.36
CA ILE A 96 -0.86 -6.67 7.21
C ILE A 96 0.16 -5.63 6.77
N ILE A 97 0.61 -5.74 5.52
CA ILE A 97 1.68 -4.92 4.95
C ILE A 97 1.17 -4.29 3.65
N GLY A 98 1.04 -2.96 3.61
CA GLY A 98 0.55 -2.25 2.42
C GLY A 98 1.56 -2.21 1.27
N LEU A 99 2.83 -1.91 1.59
CA LEU A 99 3.94 -1.69 0.65
C LEU A 99 3.99 -0.28 0.05
N LEU A 100 3.77 -0.12 -1.26
CA LEU A 100 3.84 1.18 -1.94
C LEU A 100 2.43 1.74 -2.06
N GLY A 101 2.29 3.05 -2.19
CA GLY A 101 0.98 3.64 -2.48
C GLY A 101 0.23 4.05 -1.21
N SER A 102 -0.99 4.58 -1.35
CA SER A 102 -1.75 5.10 -0.19
C SER A 102 -2.80 4.09 0.24
N ASP A 103 -2.44 3.22 1.16
CA ASP A 103 -3.20 2.02 1.46
C ASP A 103 -4.26 2.22 2.54
N VAL A 104 -5.25 1.33 2.53
CA VAL A 104 -6.23 1.20 3.62
C VAL A 104 -6.13 -0.18 4.23
N LEU A 105 -5.70 -0.25 5.49
CA LEU A 105 -5.47 -1.49 6.21
C LEU A 105 -6.50 -1.63 7.33
N HIS A 106 -7.18 -2.77 7.40
CA HIS A 106 -8.10 -3.14 8.48
C HIS A 106 -7.61 -4.42 9.17
N GLY A 107 -7.20 -4.33 10.43
CA GLY A 107 -6.89 -5.50 11.27
C GLY A 107 -8.11 -6.38 11.49
N ASN A 108 -9.26 -5.76 11.75
CA ASN A 108 -10.52 -6.39 12.15
C ASN A 108 -10.46 -7.06 13.53
N PHE A 109 -10.52 -8.40 13.61
CA PHE A 109 -10.65 -9.11 14.88
C PHE A 109 -9.37 -9.87 15.19
N GLY A 110 -8.68 -9.49 16.25
CA GLY A 110 -7.51 -10.24 16.70
C GLY A 110 -6.52 -9.37 17.40
N HIS A 111 -5.24 -9.66 17.25
CA HIS A 111 -4.17 -8.78 17.67
C HIS A 111 -3.21 -8.66 16.50
N ASP A 112 -3.35 -7.58 15.76
CA ASP A 112 -2.78 -7.45 14.43
C ASP A 112 -1.48 -6.64 14.45
N ILE A 113 -0.60 -6.93 13.50
CA ILE A 113 0.61 -6.15 13.25
C ILE A 113 0.48 -5.51 11.88
N LEU A 114 0.37 -4.18 11.85
CA LEU A 114 0.11 -3.41 10.64
C LEU A 114 1.34 -2.59 10.26
N ILE A 115 1.64 -2.53 8.96
CA ILE A 115 2.71 -1.73 8.38
C ILE A 115 2.15 -1.11 7.11
N GLY A 116 2.00 0.22 7.06
CA GLY A 116 1.57 0.91 5.84
C GLY A 116 2.53 0.60 4.70
N GLY A 117 3.79 0.95 4.88
CA GLY A 117 4.85 0.55 3.98
C GLY A 117 5.67 1.75 3.52
N THR A 118 6.72 1.46 2.75
CA THR A 118 7.67 2.49 2.34
C THR A 118 7.41 2.95 0.93
N GLU A 119 7.52 4.26 0.73
CA GLU A 119 7.45 4.82 -0.62
C GLU A 119 8.72 4.67 -1.44
N GLN A 120 9.83 4.18 -0.86
CA GLN A 120 11.10 3.96 -1.57
C GLN A 120 11.60 5.19 -2.36
N GLY A 121 11.23 6.40 -1.93
CA GLY A 121 11.56 7.65 -2.62
C GLY A 121 10.63 8.02 -3.78
N ALA A 122 9.47 7.37 -3.90
CA ALA A 122 8.36 7.76 -4.75
C ALA A 122 7.68 9.04 -4.24
N LYS A 123 6.46 9.31 -4.74
CA LYS A 123 5.69 10.48 -4.31
C LYS A 123 5.28 10.32 -2.84
N PRO A 124 5.09 11.42 -2.10
CA PRO A 124 4.48 11.32 -0.78
C PRO A 124 3.09 10.66 -0.86
N ASN A 125 2.88 9.64 -0.04
CA ASN A 125 1.63 8.93 0.18
C ASN A 125 1.17 9.12 1.64
N SER A 126 0.04 8.54 2.00
CA SER A 126 -0.39 8.44 3.40
C SER A 126 -1.35 7.27 3.56
N ASP A 127 -1.02 6.36 4.46
CA ASP A 127 -1.85 5.19 4.72
C ASP A 127 -2.92 5.50 5.78
N ILE A 128 -4.04 4.80 5.70
CA ILE A 128 -5.06 4.79 6.74
C ILE A 128 -5.12 3.38 7.32
N ILE A 129 -4.75 3.27 8.59
CA ILE A 129 -4.54 1.99 9.26
C ILE A 129 -5.54 1.92 10.42
N TYR A 130 -6.41 0.92 10.39
CA TYR A 130 -7.36 0.59 11.44
C TYR A 130 -6.88 -0.69 12.12
N GLY A 131 -6.58 -0.63 13.43
CA GLY A 131 -6.37 -1.85 14.23
C GLY A 131 -7.68 -2.62 14.40
N ASP A 132 -8.77 -1.86 14.60
CA ASP A 132 -10.10 -2.37 14.91
C ASP A 132 -10.12 -3.04 16.30
N ALA A 133 -10.61 -4.27 16.43
CA ALA A 133 -10.83 -4.91 17.72
C ALA A 133 -9.64 -5.77 18.09
N GLY A 134 -8.83 -5.31 19.04
CA GLY A 134 -7.57 -5.98 19.31
C GLY A 134 -6.62 -5.20 20.18
N ASN A 135 -5.43 -5.79 20.40
CA ASN A 135 -4.30 -5.05 20.94
C ASN A 135 -3.33 -4.96 19.77
N ASP A 136 -3.53 -3.95 18.95
CA ASP A 136 -2.94 -3.90 17.61
C ASP A 136 -1.67 -3.06 17.63
N VAL A 137 -0.72 -3.44 16.78
CA VAL A 137 0.58 -2.78 16.69
C VAL A 137 0.78 -2.24 15.29
N ASN A 138 0.78 -0.93 15.13
CA ASN A 138 1.24 -0.30 13.91
C ASN A 138 2.75 -0.01 14.00
N ILE A 139 3.51 -0.40 12.97
CA ILE A 139 4.94 -0.12 12.86
C ILE A 139 5.16 0.88 11.74
N TRP A 140 5.79 2.00 12.06
CA TRP A 140 6.29 2.96 11.09
C TRP A 140 7.82 2.92 11.05
N ALA A 141 8.37 2.84 9.84
CA ALA A 141 9.79 2.90 9.58
C ALA A 141 10.19 4.17 8.82
N PRO A 142 11.43 4.67 8.99
CA PRO A 142 11.92 5.78 8.18
C PRO A 142 11.83 5.49 6.68
N GLY A 143 11.12 6.36 5.95
CA GLY A 143 10.81 6.18 4.53
C GLY A 143 9.37 5.75 4.27
N ASP A 144 8.60 5.48 5.33
CA ASP A 144 7.16 5.31 5.28
C ASP A 144 6.45 6.68 5.27
N GLY A 145 5.18 6.66 4.86
CA GLY A 145 4.31 7.82 4.62
C GLY A 145 3.89 8.59 5.87
N SER A 146 3.10 9.64 5.66
CA SER A 146 2.47 10.39 6.76
C SER A 146 1.13 9.78 7.14
N ASP A 147 1.16 8.68 7.87
CA ASP A 147 -0.01 7.81 8.03
C ASP A 147 -0.97 8.28 9.13
N ALA A 148 -2.16 7.69 9.13
CA ALA A 148 -3.11 7.75 10.24
C ALA A 148 -3.29 6.34 10.81
N PHE A 149 -3.10 6.19 12.11
CA PHE A 149 -3.39 4.95 12.83
C PHE A 149 -4.55 5.18 13.80
N LEU A 150 -5.59 4.39 13.61
CA LEU A 150 -6.76 4.32 14.46
C LEU A 150 -6.73 2.95 15.13
N GLY A 151 -6.31 2.88 16.39
CA GLY A 151 -6.15 1.61 17.11
C GLY A 151 -7.49 0.90 17.24
N GLY A 152 -8.42 1.52 17.95
CA GLY A 152 -9.80 1.02 18.05
C GLY A 152 -10.09 0.52 19.46
N PRO A 153 -10.98 -0.47 19.63
CA PRO A 153 -11.18 -1.12 20.92
C PRO A 153 -10.02 -2.06 21.31
N GLY A 154 -9.24 -1.64 22.29
CA GLY A 154 -8.34 -2.50 23.05
C GLY A 154 -7.16 -1.72 23.60
N PHE A 155 -5.94 -2.25 23.45
CA PHE A 155 -4.73 -1.61 23.96
C PHE A 155 -3.64 -1.59 22.89
N ASP A 156 -3.65 -0.50 22.13
CA ASP A 156 -2.98 -0.38 20.85
C ASP A 156 -1.65 0.38 20.96
N ALA A 157 -0.71 0.02 20.10
CA ALA A 157 0.64 0.56 20.12
C ALA A 157 1.10 1.05 18.75
N MET A 158 1.67 2.25 18.75
CA MET A 158 2.45 2.79 17.65
C MET A 158 3.95 2.56 17.91
N VAL A 159 4.64 1.93 16.97
CA VAL A 159 6.08 1.65 17.06
C VAL A 159 6.83 2.40 15.97
N PHE A 160 7.80 3.22 16.35
CA PHE A 160 8.74 3.87 15.43
C PHE A 160 10.08 3.14 15.44
N GLY A 161 10.43 2.45 14.36
CA GLY A 161 11.67 1.66 14.29
C GLY A 161 12.10 1.30 12.88
N VAL A 162 13.37 0.97 12.70
CA VAL A 162 13.88 0.51 11.39
C VAL A 162 13.56 -0.97 11.24
N ILE A 163 12.80 -1.34 10.22
CA ILE A 163 12.45 -2.73 9.94
C ILE A 163 13.43 -3.38 8.95
N ASP A 164 13.70 -4.67 9.16
CA ASP A 164 14.52 -5.46 8.24
C ASP A 164 13.65 -5.91 7.04
N ARG A 165 14.13 -5.64 5.82
CA ARG A 165 13.44 -5.96 4.56
C ARG A 165 14.29 -6.88 3.68
N ASP A 166 13.64 -7.66 2.84
CA ASP A 166 14.30 -8.50 1.83
C ASP A 166 14.69 -7.69 0.58
N ALA A 167 15.12 -8.39 -0.47
CA ALA A 167 15.57 -7.76 -1.72
C ALA A 167 14.44 -7.06 -2.49
N ASP A 168 13.18 -7.43 -2.21
CA ASP A 168 11.99 -6.88 -2.85
C ASP A 168 11.33 -5.81 -1.94
N ASN A 169 12.05 -5.33 -0.91
CA ASN A 169 11.59 -4.38 0.10
C ASN A 169 10.40 -4.84 0.96
N VAL A 170 10.15 -6.14 1.01
CA VAL A 170 9.13 -6.73 1.89
C VAL A 170 9.71 -6.95 3.29
N PRO A 171 9.02 -6.57 4.38
CA PRO A 171 9.45 -6.86 5.75
C PRO A 171 9.73 -8.35 5.97
N THR A 172 10.91 -8.66 6.48
CA THR A 172 11.27 -10.05 6.83
C THR A 172 10.62 -10.45 8.16
N LEU A 173 10.16 -11.71 8.23
CA LEU A 173 9.54 -12.27 9.42
C LEU A 173 10.49 -13.18 10.20
N THR A 174 10.30 -13.22 11.51
CA THR A 174 11.00 -14.14 12.42
C THR A 174 10.51 -15.58 12.25
N ALA A 175 11.07 -16.49 13.07
CA ALA A 175 10.47 -17.81 13.23
C ALA A 175 9.08 -17.71 13.90
N PRO A 176 8.20 -18.71 13.73
CA PRO A 176 6.88 -18.72 14.35
C PRO A 176 6.93 -18.49 15.86
N VAL A 177 5.99 -17.69 16.36
CA VAL A 177 5.79 -17.40 17.78
C VAL A 177 4.34 -17.66 18.17
N GLU A 178 4.04 -17.64 19.47
CA GLU A 178 2.66 -17.81 19.94
C GLU A 178 1.77 -16.69 19.37
N GLY A 179 0.60 -17.06 18.86
CA GLY A 179 -0.32 -16.15 18.18
C GLY A 179 0.01 -15.89 16.70
N PHE A 180 1.29 -15.92 16.32
CA PHE A 180 1.75 -15.63 14.96
C PHE A 180 2.50 -16.83 14.35
N PRO A 181 1.78 -17.78 13.73
CA PRO A 181 2.36 -19.01 13.17
C PRO A 181 3.29 -18.77 11.98
N HIS A 182 3.26 -17.56 11.40
CA HIS A 182 4.13 -17.13 10.30
C HIS A 182 5.37 -16.34 10.78
N GLY A 183 5.53 -16.19 12.10
CA GLY A 183 6.50 -15.27 12.69
C GLY A 183 5.97 -13.85 12.71
N VAL A 184 6.79 -12.90 13.16
CA VAL A 184 6.47 -11.46 13.21
C VAL A 184 7.57 -10.62 12.56
N PRO A 185 7.26 -9.42 12.03
CA PRO A 185 8.30 -8.47 11.63
C PRO A 185 9.07 -7.99 12.87
N THR A 186 10.31 -7.51 12.67
CA THR A 186 11.06 -6.87 13.75
C THR A 186 11.39 -5.42 13.43
N ALA A 187 11.41 -4.58 14.47
CA ALA A 187 11.70 -3.16 14.38
C ALA A 187 12.84 -2.78 15.34
N ASN A 188 13.92 -2.26 14.79
CA ASN A 188 15.00 -1.66 15.55
C ASN A 188 14.60 -0.25 16.02
N VAL A 189 14.03 -0.19 17.21
CA VAL A 189 13.62 1.07 17.85
C VAL A 189 14.86 1.74 18.42
N SER A 190 15.68 1.04 19.18
CA SER A 190 16.83 1.65 19.87
C SER A 190 17.83 2.31 18.90
N GLY A 191 18.05 1.69 17.73
CA GLY A 191 18.92 2.18 16.66
C GLY A 191 18.27 3.11 15.64
N SER A 192 17.01 3.51 15.81
CA SER A 192 16.30 4.38 14.86
C SER A 192 17.00 5.75 14.70
N PRO A 193 17.04 6.35 13.49
CA PRO A 193 17.80 7.56 13.20
C PRO A 193 17.17 8.85 13.74
N GLY A 194 15.98 8.79 14.33
CA GLY A 194 15.22 9.96 14.77
C GLY A 194 14.92 10.00 16.25
N PHE A 195 13.83 10.63 16.64
CA PHE A 195 13.21 10.58 17.96
C PHE A 195 11.82 11.15 17.85
N CYS A 196 10.96 10.87 18.84
CA CYS A 196 9.56 11.26 18.78
C CYS A 196 9.21 12.37 19.78
N THR A 197 8.20 13.16 19.43
CA THR A 197 7.42 13.96 20.37
C THR A 197 5.94 13.62 20.22
N ILE A 198 5.17 13.74 21.30
CA ILE A 198 3.71 13.62 21.27
C ILE A 198 3.08 14.99 21.52
N GLU A 199 2.08 15.32 20.71
CA GLU A 199 1.26 16.52 20.85
C GLU A 199 -0.21 16.11 20.96
N ARG A 200 -0.89 16.55 22.03
CA ARG A 200 -2.34 16.33 22.19
C ARG A 200 -3.11 17.28 21.27
N VAL A 201 -4.16 16.76 20.65
CA VAL A 201 -5.06 17.49 19.78
C VAL A 201 -6.38 17.72 20.52
N GLU A 202 -6.66 18.97 20.84
CA GLU A 202 -7.81 19.34 21.69
C GLU A 202 -9.14 19.42 20.93
N ASP A 203 -9.10 19.63 19.61
CA ASP A 203 -10.32 19.74 18.80
C ASP A 203 -10.78 18.34 18.34
N PRO A 204 -11.89 17.82 18.89
CA PRO A 204 -12.37 16.49 18.53
C PRO A 204 -12.86 16.39 17.08
N ALA A 205 -13.08 17.52 16.37
CA ALA A 205 -13.51 17.51 14.97
C ALA A 205 -12.46 16.89 14.03
N PHE A 206 -11.19 16.80 14.45
CA PHE A 206 -10.14 16.18 13.66
C PHE A 206 -10.19 14.65 13.64
N GLY A 207 -10.90 14.02 14.59
CA GLY A 207 -11.05 12.56 14.64
C GLY A 207 -9.83 11.79 15.16
N TYR A 208 -8.78 12.48 15.64
CA TYR A 208 -7.60 11.89 16.29
C TYR A 208 -7.24 12.69 17.55
N GLN A 209 -6.65 12.02 18.55
CA GLN A 209 -6.35 12.64 19.84
C GLN A 209 -4.88 13.09 19.95
N TYR A 210 -4.00 12.53 19.14
CA TYR A 210 -2.56 12.83 19.21
C TYR A 210 -1.92 12.94 17.84
N LEU A 211 -0.88 13.77 17.78
CA LEU A 211 0.11 13.78 16.72
C LEU A 211 1.42 13.21 17.28
N ALA A 212 1.86 12.08 16.74
CA ALA A 212 3.20 11.57 16.97
C ALA A 212 4.13 12.11 15.88
N ARG A 213 5.10 12.93 16.27
CA ARG A 213 6.03 13.58 15.34
C ARG A 213 7.40 12.94 15.47
N PHE A 214 7.94 12.49 14.35
CA PHE A 214 9.28 11.91 14.30
C PHE A 214 10.25 12.89 13.65
N PHE A 215 11.35 13.17 14.35
CA PHE A 215 12.39 14.10 13.92
C PHE A 215 13.66 13.35 13.58
N VAL A 216 14.34 13.72 12.49
CA VAL A 216 15.65 13.17 12.13
C VAL A 216 16.70 13.73 13.08
N ARG A 217 17.37 12.87 13.86
CA ARG A 217 18.25 13.30 14.95
C ARG A 217 19.43 14.13 14.47
N SER A 218 20.01 13.79 13.32
CA SER A 218 21.20 14.46 12.79
C SER A 218 20.94 15.91 12.35
N SER A 219 19.70 16.24 11.98
CA SER A 219 19.33 17.57 11.45
C SER A 219 18.34 18.33 12.32
N GLY A 220 17.62 17.62 13.21
CA GLY A 220 16.47 18.16 13.94
C GLY A 220 15.25 18.42 13.05
N ALA A 221 15.28 18.04 11.77
CA ALA A 221 14.17 18.24 10.85
C ALA A 221 13.02 17.29 11.19
N LEU A 222 11.79 17.79 11.14
CA LEU A 222 10.59 16.96 11.18
C LEU A 222 10.57 16.06 9.92
N ALA A 223 10.58 14.75 10.12
CA ALA A 223 10.49 13.78 9.04
C ALA A 223 9.03 13.44 8.75
N VAL A 224 8.25 13.12 9.78
CA VAL A 224 6.85 12.71 9.63
C VAL A 224 5.99 13.16 10.79
N THR A 225 4.69 13.28 10.54
CA THR A 225 3.67 13.39 11.58
C THR A 225 2.62 12.31 11.36
N ILE A 226 2.48 11.41 12.33
CA ILE A 226 1.49 10.35 12.37
C ILE A 226 0.29 10.82 13.21
N ARG A 227 -0.91 10.64 12.67
CA ARG A 227 -2.17 10.94 13.37
C ARG A 227 -2.59 9.70 14.14
N LEU A 228 -2.83 9.83 15.44
CA LEU A 228 -3.18 8.71 16.31
C LEU A 228 -4.57 8.92 16.91
N ALA A 229 -5.46 7.96 16.68
CA ALA A 229 -6.77 7.90 17.31
C ALA A 229 -6.93 6.58 18.05
N GLN A 230 -7.42 6.60 19.31
CA GLN A 230 -7.64 5.39 20.10
C GLN A 230 -6.37 4.52 20.17
N VAL A 231 -5.24 5.15 20.51
CA VAL A 231 -3.94 4.49 20.69
C VAL A 231 -3.44 4.82 22.09
N GLU A 232 -3.06 3.81 22.85
CA GLU A 232 -2.65 3.95 24.24
C GLU A 232 -1.13 4.07 24.39
N GLN A 233 -0.37 3.58 23.41
CA GLN A 233 1.07 3.40 23.55
C GLN A 233 1.85 3.94 22.34
N VAL A 234 2.97 4.62 22.62
CA VAL A 234 3.96 4.95 21.57
C VAL A 234 5.34 4.52 22.01
N PHE A 235 5.99 3.68 21.21
CA PHE A 235 7.38 3.28 21.37
C PHE A 235 8.25 3.99 20.33
N CYS A 236 9.34 4.59 20.79
CA CYS A 236 10.26 5.32 19.93
C CYS A 236 11.68 5.32 20.51
N THR A 237 12.67 5.63 19.69
CA THR A 237 14.04 5.80 20.16
C THR A 237 14.18 7.05 21.04
N SER A 238 15.11 7.01 22.00
CA SER A 238 15.46 8.19 22.78
C SER A 238 16.04 9.31 21.91
N GLN A 239 15.96 10.54 22.41
CA GLN A 239 16.50 11.71 21.73
C GLN A 239 18.01 11.60 21.49
N GLU A 240 18.74 11.04 22.45
CA GLU A 240 20.17 10.73 22.36
C GLU A 240 20.46 9.50 21.46
N GLY A 241 19.44 8.67 21.23
CA GLY A 241 19.55 7.37 20.55
C GLY A 241 20.07 6.25 21.44
N GLY A 242 19.99 5.02 20.93
CA GLY A 242 20.52 3.83 21.58
C GLY A 242 19.66 3.28 22.72
N GLN A 243 18.51 3.88 23.01
CA GLN A 243 17.56 3.39 24.02
C GLN A 243 16.14 3.35 23.46
N ILE A 244 15.35 2.42 23.98
CA ILE A 244 13.92 2.35 23.75
C ILE A 244 13.25 3.29 24.75
N THR A 245 12.35 4.13 24.26
CA THR A 245 11.47 4.96 25.06
C THR A 245 10.02 4.63 24.77
N TYR A 246 9.17 4.90 25.74
CA TYR A 246 7.75 4.63 25.71
C TYR A 246 6.98 5.83 26.26
N ALA A 247 5.88 6.21 25.61
CA ALA A 247 4.91 7.16 26.11
C ALA A 247 3.55 6.48 26.32
N ASP A 248 2.97 6.67 27.51
CA ASP A 248 1.62 6.23 27.86
C ASP A 248 0.62 7.34 27.53
N LEU A 249 -0.13 7.16 26.45
CA LEU A 249 -1.12 8.11 25.94
C LEU A 249 -2.42 8.13 26.77
N THR A 250 -2.58 7.23 27.73
CA THR A 250 -3.70 7.26 28.68
C THR A 250 -3.50 8.32 29.77
N GLN A 251 -2.27 8.81 29.95
CA GLN A 251 -1.95 9.86 30.91
C GLN A 251 -2.43 11.24 30.42
N ALA A 252 -2.67 12.14 31.37
CA ALA A 252 -3.07 13.51 31.05
C ALA A 252 -2.00 14.27 30.25
N ASP A 253 -0.73 14.07 30.60
CA ASP A 253 0.44 14.65 29.93
C ASP A 253 1.45 13.54 29.59
N PRO A 254 1.28 12.86 28.44
CA PRO A 254 2.15 11.77 28.03
C PRO A 254 3.59 12.24 27.80
N GLN A 255 4.54 11.57 28.44
CA GLN A 255 5.97 11.84 28.31
C GLN A 255 6.72 10.56 27.96
N PHE A 256 7.74 10.67 27.12
CA PHE A 256 8.61 9.54 26.80
C PHE A 256 9.53 9.23 27.99
N VAL A 257 9.52 7.98 28.43
CA VAL A 257 10.42 7.44 29.45
C VAL A 257 11.23 6.29 28.88
N VAL A 258 12.49 6.18 29.27
CA VAL A 258 13.36 5.05 28.87
C VAL A 258 12.86 3.77 29.52
N VAL A 259 12.78 2.69 28.73
CA VAL A 259 12.35 1.35 29.17
C VAL A 259 13.35 0.29 28.73
N SER A 260 13.56 -0.73 29.56
CA SER A 260 14.31 -1.93 29.19
C SER A 260 13.44 -2.93 28.42
N SER A 261 14.05 -3.90 27.75
CA SER A 261 13.31 -4.97 27.06
C SER A 261 12.42 -5.77 28.01
N GLU A 262 12.84 -6.00 29.27
CA GLU A 262 11.99 -6.66 30.28
C GLU A 262 10.78 -5.81 30.66
N GLN A 263 10.93 -4.48 30.70
CA GLN A 263 9.80 -3.58 30.95
C GLN A 263 8.86 -3.54 29.76
N VAL A 264 9.38 -3.55 28.52
CA VAL A 264 8.54 -3.66 27.31
C VAL A 264 7.70 -4.94 27.36
N GLN A 265 8.28 -6.09 27.72
CA GLN A 265 7.55 -7.36 27.87
C GLN A 265 6.37 -7.28 28.86
N GLN A 266 6.50 -6.47 29.91
CA GLN A 266 5.44 -6.26 30.89
C GLN A 266 4.40 -5.24 30.41
N LEU A 267 4.83 -4.22 29.67
CA LEU A 267 3.97 -3.15 29.15
C LEU A 267 3.12 -3.62 27.97
N ASN A 268 3.72 -4.35 27.03
CA ASN A 268 3.06 -4.86 25.85
C ASN A 268 3.80 -6.12 25.32
N PRO A 269 3.25 -7.32 25.57
CA PRO A 269 3.86 -8.58 25.12
C PRO A 269 4.01 -8.70 23.61
N ILE A 270 3.12 -8.10 22.80
CA ILE A 270 3.18 -8.18 21.33
C ILE A 270 4.32 -7.30 20.82
N VAL A 271 4.42 -6.06 21.30
CA VAL A 271 5.54 -5.16 20.99
C VAL A 271 6.88 -5.79 21.39
N ALA A 272 6.94 -6.54 22.50
CA ALA A 272 8.15 -7.24 22.93
C ALA A 272 8.61 -8.35 21.97
N LEU A 273 7.72 -8.91 21.15
CA LEU A 273 8.07 -9.85 20.07
C LEU A 273 8.71 -9.13 18.87
N ILE A 274 8.40 -7.85 18.70
CA ILE A 274 8.71 -7.05 17.51
C ILE A 274 10.00 -6.24 17.71
N ILE A 275 10.15 -5.58 18.86
CA ILE A 275 11.14 -4.51 18.98
C ILE A 275 12.51 -4.97 19.52
N ARG A 276 13.55 -4.28 19.05
CA ARG A 276 14.94 -4.38 19.52
C ARG A 276 15.63 -3.02 19.58
#